data_AF-A0A0A9BAJ4-F1
#
_entry.id   AF-A0A0A9BAJ4-F1
#
_cell.length_a   1.000
_cell.length_b   1.000
_cell.length_c   1.000
_cell.angle_alpha   90.00
_cell.angle_beta   90.00
_cell.angle_gamma   90.00
#
_symmetry.space_group_name_H-M   'P 1'
#
loop_
_entity.id
_entity.type
_entity.pdbx_description
1 polymer ?
#
loop_
_entity_poly.entity_id
_entity_poly.type
_entity_poly.pdbx_seq_one_letter_code
_entity_poly.pdbx_strand_id
1 'polypeptide(L)'
;MEVRVRGEMSQIHHELYELRKMVESCIASQVKVQHSIKEEVCSALREAGLMPSQPNTTAKKGCCSICHQMQVDSLLYRCGHMCTCFDCADQLKSSSRGCPICQSPIEDVVLARPNF
;
A
#
# COMPACT_ATOMS: atom_id res chain seq x y z
N MET A 1 -15.50 52.07 -24.70
CA MET A 1 -14.56 50.96 -24.94
C MET A 1 -14.50 50.02 -23.73
N GLU A 2 -14.47 50.53 -22.50
CA GLU A 2 -14.40 49.75 -21.25
C GLU A 2 -15.54 48.74 -21.03
N VAL A 3 -16.78 49.08 -21.41
CA VAL A 3 -17.95 48.18 -21.26
C VAL A 3 -17.84 46.94 -22.15
N ARG A 4 -17.25 47.08 -23.35
CA ARG A 4 -17.07 45.97 -24.29
C ARG A 4 -16.01 44.99 -23.81
N VAL A 5 -14.90 45.51 -23.29
CA VAL A 5 -13.82 44.71 -22.69
C VAL A 5 -14.30 43.96 -21.44
N ARG A 6 -15.16 44.57 -20.62
CA ARG A 6 -15.79 43.86 -19.48
C ARG A 6 -16.69 42.71 -19.94
N GLY A 7 -17.47 42.90 -21.00
CA GLY A 7 -18.32 41.84 -21.56
C GLY A 7 -17.51 40.67 -22.10
N GLU A 8 -16.47 40.95 -22.90
CA GLU A 8 -15.56 39.94 -23.45
C GLU A 8 -14.83 39.18 -22.33
N MET A 9 -14.38 39.86 -21.28
CA MET A 9 -13.73 39.23 -20.11
C MET A 9 -14.70 38.32 -19.35
N SER A 10 -15.94 38.75 -19.12
CA SER A 10 -16.97 37.92 -18.50
C SER A 10 -17.28 36.66 -19.31
N GLN A 11 -17.31 36.77 -20.64
CA GLN A 11 -17.51 35.62 -21.53
C GLN A 11 -16.35 34.62 -21.43
N ILE A 12 -15.10 35.09 -21.48
CA ILE A 12 -13.91 34.24 -21.33
C ILE A 12 -13.91 33.54 -19.97
N HIS A 13 -14.24 34.25 -18.89
CA HIS A 13 -14.32 33.65 -17.56
C HIS A 13 -15.36 32.53 -17.49
N HIS A 14 -16.50 32.71 -18.15
CA HIS A 14 -17.55 31.68 -18.22
C HIS A 14 -17.08 30.46 -19.01
N GLU A 15 -16.46 30.67 -20.18
CA GLU A 15 -15.93 29.58 -21.00
C GLU A 15 -14.82 28.80 -20.27
N LEU A 16 -13.91 29.48 -19.56
CA LEU A 16 -12.88 28.85 -18.72
C LEU A 16 -13.48 28.05 -17.56
N TYR A 17 -14.58 28.53 -16.98
CA TYR A 17 -15.30 27.83 -15.93
C TYR A 17 -15.91 26.52 -16.45
N GLU A 18 -16.59 26.57 -17.60
CA GLU A 18 -17.19 25.39 -18.22
C GLU A 18 -16.14 24.37 -18.68
N LEU A 19 -15.02 24.83 -19.26
CA LEU A 19 -13.90 23.96 -19.62
C LEU A 19 -13.31 23.25 -18.39
N ARG A 20 -13.10 23.97 -17.28
CA ARG A 20 -12.61 23.38 -16.04
C ARG A 20 -13.56 22.31 -15.51
N LYS A 21 -14.86 22.59 -15.50
CA LYS A 21 -15.90 21.65 -15.06
C LYS A 21 -15.95 20.39 -15.94
N MET A 22 -15.78 20.54 -17.25
CA MET A 22 -15.71 19.40 -18.17
C MET A 22 -14.50 18.51 -17.88
N VAL A 23 -13.33 19.11 -17.64
CA VAL A 23 -12.10 18.38 -17.27
C VAL A 23 -12.29 17.63 -15.95
N GLU A 24 -12.86 18.27 -14.93
CA GLU A 24 -13.15 17.63 -13.64
C GLU A 24 -14.08 16.41 -13.80
N SER A 25 -15.13 16.52 -14.61
CA SER A 25 -16.05 15.41 -14.90
C SER A 25 -15.36 14.25 -15.65
N CYS A 26 -14.48 14.58 -16.59
CA CYS A 26 -13.71 13.59 -17.34
C CYS A 26 -12.74 12.83 -16.43
N ILE A 27 -12.01 13.54 -15.56
CA ILE A 27 -11.10 12.95 -14.58
C ILE A 27 -11.87 12.04 -13.61
N ALA A 28 -13.00 12.49 -13.08
CA ALA A 28 -13.83 11.68 -12.20
C ALA A 28 -14.31 10.38 -12.86
N SER A 29 -14.62 10.44 -14.15
CA SER A 29 -15.01 9.27 -14.94
C SER A 29 -13.80 8.35 -15.23
N GLN A 30 -12.63 8.91 -15.51
CA GLN A 30 -11.40 8.14 -15.69
C GLN A 30 -11.02 7.36 -14.42
N VAL A 31 -11.18 7.95 -13.23
CA VAL A 31 -10.89 7.25 -11.96
C VAL A 31 -11.74 5.98 -11.82
N LYS A 32 -13.02 6.03 -12.23
CA LYS A 32 -13.91 4.86 -12.19
C LYS A 32 -13.44 3.76 -13.14
N VAL A 33 -13.08 4.13 -14.38
CA VAL A 33 -12.55 3.17 -15.36
C VAL A 33 -11.23 2.56 -14.87
N GLN A 34 -10.32 3.37 -14.33
CA GLN A 34 -9.07 2.89 -13.74
C GLN A 34 -9.32 1.90 -12.59
N HIS A 35 -10.35 2.11 -11.77
CA HIS A 35 -10.74 1.18 -10.72
C HIS A 35 -11.25 -0.15 -11.29
N SER A 36 -12.15 -0.12 -12.28
CA SER A 36 -12.67 -1.32 -12.92
C SER A 36 -11.56 -2.13 -13.62
N ILE A 37 -10.64 -1.46 -14.33
CA ILE A 37 -9.47 -2.12 -14.94
C ILE A 37 -8.62 -2.79 -13.87
N LYS A 38 -8.37 -2.11 -12.75
CA LYS A 38 -7.60 -2.70 -11.64
C LYS A 38 -8.27 -3.96 -11.11
N GLU A 39 -9.59 -3.97 -10.95
CA GLU A 39 -10.34 -5.13 -10.48
C GLU A 39 -10.26 -6.30 -11.47
N GLU A 40 -10.49 -6.04 -12.76
CA GLU A 40 -10.40 -7.05 -13.81
C GLU A 40 -8.98 -7.64 -13.91
N VAL A 41 -7.96 -6.79 -13.91
CA VAL A 41 -6.54 -7.21 -13.95
C VAL A 41 -6.21 -8.04 -12.70
N CYS A 42 -6.63 -7.61 -11.52
CA CYS A 42 -6.43 -8.41 -10.31
C CYS A 42 -7.16 -9.76 -10.36
N SER A 43 -8.33 -9.85 -10.99
CA SER A 43 -9.02 -11.13 -11.20
C SER A 43 -8.23 -12.04 -12.15
N ALA A 44 -7.85 -11.52 -13.32
CA ALA A 44 -7.10 -12.27 -14.32
C ALA A 44 -5.73 -12.74 -13.78
N LEU A 45 -5.03 -11.91 -13.01
CA LEU A 45 -3.75 -12.29 -12.40
C LEU A 45 -3.92 -13.33 -11.29
N ARG A 46 -5.05 -13.35 -10.58
CA ARG A 46 -5.39 -14.41 -9.62
C ARG A 46 -5.65 -15.73 -10.34
N GLU A 47 -6.41 -15.71 -11.42
CA GLU A 47 -6.68 -16.89 -12.26
C GLU A 47 -5.41 -17.45 -12.89
N ALA A 48 -4.49 -16.57 -13.32
CA ALA A 48 -3.20 -16.96 -13.89
C ALA A 48 -2.16 -17.43 -12.85
N GLY A 49 -2.46 -17.37 -11.55
CA GLY A 49 -1.52 -17.73 -10.48
C GLY A 49 -0.28 -16.83 -10.37
N LEU A 50 -0.33 -15.64 -10.97
CA LEU A 50 0.79 -14.67 -11.01
C LEU A 50 0.70 -13.61 -9.89
N MET A 51 -0.34 -13.66 -9.07
CA MET A 51 -0.38 -12.91 -7.81
C MET A 51 0.17 -13.74 -6.67
N PRO A 52 0.98 -13.15 -5.77
CA PRO A 52 1.19 -13.75 -4.47
C PRO A 52 -0.19 -14.00 -3.87
N SER A 53 -0.48 -15.24 -3.47
CA SER A 53 -1.63 -15.50 -2.62
C SER A 53 -1.53 -14.51 -1.47
N GLN A 54 -2.45 -13.56 -1.37
CA GLN A 54 -2.67 -12.86 -0.11
C GLN A 54 -2.77 -13.99 0.90
N PRO A 55 -1.84 -14.11 1.87
CA PRO A 55 -1.96 -15.15 2.86
C PRO A 55 -3.32 -14.89 3.49
N ASN A 56 -4.25 -15.80 3.25
CA ASN A 56 -5.62 -15.78 3.74
C ASN A 56 -5.63 -16.10 5.24
N THR A 57 -4.62 -15.60 5.93
CA THR A 57 -4.55 -15.53 7.36
C THR A 57 -5.19 -14.21 7.74
N THR A 58 -6.20 -14.31 8.58
CA THR A 58 -6.60 -13.29 9.56
C THR A 58 -5.45 -12.88 10.50
N ALA A 59 -4.20 -12.83 10.01
CA ALA A 59 -3.09 -12.15 10.62
C ALA A 59 -3.46 -10.67 10.59
N LYS A 60 -4.06 -10.22 11.70
CA LYS A 60 -4.27 -8.81 12.01
C LYS A 60 -2.98 -8.09 11.60
N LYS A 61 -3.08 -7.07 10.73
CA LYS A 61 -1.92 -6.28 10.32
C LYS A 61 -1.11 -5.92 11.58
N GLY A 62 0.17 -6.29 11.60
CA GLY A 62 1.04 -6.07 12.75
C GLY A 62 1.12 -7.21 13.78
N CYS A 63 0.52 -8.38 13.54
CA CYS A 63 0.74 -9.58 14.37
C CYS A 63 1.94 -10.41 13.89
N CYS A 64 2.62 -11.07 14.82
CA CYS A 64 3.71 -12.00 14.58
C CYS A 64 3.27 -13.11 13.59
N SER A 65 4.06 -13.32 12.54
CA SER A 65 3.80 -14.33 11.49
C SER A 65 3.99 -15.78 11.95
N ILE A 66 4.55 -16.01 13.14
CA ILE A 66 4.81 -17.35 13.69
C ILE A 66 3.74 -17.74 14.70
N CYS A 67 3.52 -16.91 15.73
CA CYS A 67 2.58 -17.25 16.80
C CYS A 67 1.17 -16.68 16.57
N HIS A 68 1.01 -15.65 15.73
CA HIS A 68 -0.25 -14.94 15.49
C HIS A 68 -0.94 -14.37 16.74
N GLN A 69 -0.26 -14.35 17.90
CA GLN A 69 -0.80 -13.89 19.18
C GLN A 69 -0.25 -12.51 19.56
N MET A 70 1.06 -12.32 19.42
CA MET A 70 1.75 -11.08 19.79
C MET A 70 1.84 -10.11 18.61
N GLN A 71 2.00 -8.82 18.91
CA GLN A 71 2.34 -7.83 17.89
C GLN A 71 3.79 -8.00 17.42
N VAL A 72 4.07 -7.57 16.20
CA VAL A 72 5.42 -7.45 15.68
C VAL A 72 6.12 -6.32 16.43
N ASP A 73 7.15 -6.66 17.18
CA ASP A 73 7.97 -5.75 17.98
C ASP A 73 9.47 -6.02 17.80
N SER A 74 9.85 -6.78 16.75
CA SER A 74 11.25 -7.11 16.48
C SER A 74 11.63 -6.88 15.01
N LEU A 75 12.88 -6.50 14.80
CA LEU A 75 13.54 -6.37 13.51
C LEU A 75 14.66 -7.42 13.42
N LEU A 76 14.68 -8.15 12.30
CA LEU A 76 15.73 -9.12 12.01
C LEU A 76 16.95 -8.41 11.39
N TYR A 77 18.10 -8.45 12.06
CA TYR A 77 19.31 -7.75 11.65
C TYR A 77 19.80 -8.22 10.26
N ARG A 78 20.43 -7.32 9.50
CA ARG A 78 20.79 -7.41 8.07
C ARG A 78 19.63 -7.30 7.07
N CYS A 79 18.57 -8.09 7.21
CA CYS A 79 17.47 -8.05 6.24
C CYS A 79 16.40 -6.99 6.56
N GLY A 80 16.31 -6.55 7.81
CA GLY A 80 15.45 -5.44 8.25
C GLY A 80 13.96 -5.76 8.32
N HIS A 81 13.55 -6.99 7.99
CA HIS A 81 12.13 -7.37 8.01
C HIS A 81 11.58 -7.44 9.44
N MET A 82 10.48 -6.73 9.66
CA MET A 82 9.70 -6.76 10.91
C MET A 82 8.47 -7.64 10.69
N CYS A 83 8.58 -8.93 11.03
CA CYS A 83 7.53 -9.92 10.76
C CYS A 83 7.22 -10.86 11.93
N THR A 84 7.91 -10.69 13.06
CA THR A 84 7.81 -11.56 14.23
C THR A 84 7.79 -10.74 15.51
N CYS A 85 7.22 -11.28 16.58
CA CYS A 85 7.52 -10.80 17.92
C CYS A 85 8.93 -11.24 18.34
N PHE A 86 9.49 -10.59 19.35
CA PHE A 86 10.84 -10.84 19.83
C PHE A 86 11.07 -12.31 20.21
N ASP A 87 10.15 -12.93 20.96
CA ASP A 87 10.30 -14.32 21.41
C ASP A 87 10.35 -15.32 20.24
N CYS A 88 9.57 -15.07 19.19
CA CYS A 88 9.61 -15.91 17.98
C CYS A 88 10.86 -15.65 17.16
N ALA A 89 11.31 -14.39 17.08
CA ALA A 89 12.54 -14.03 16.38
C ALA A 89 13.77 -14.68 17.05
N ASP A 90 13.84 -14.67 18.38
CA ASP A 90 14.93 -15.28 19.15
C ASP A 90 14.96 -16.81 18.98
N GLN A 91 13.80 -17.46 18.91
CA GLN A 91 13.69 -18.88 18.56
C GLN A 91 14.16 -19.17 17.12
N LEU A 92 13.84 -18.32 16.15
CA LEU A 92 14.33 -18.48 14.78
C LEU A 92 15.85 -18.36 14.73
N LYS A 93 16.42 -17.39 15.43
CA LYS A 93 17.88 -17.22 15.55
C LYS A 93 18.54 -18.43 16.20
N SER A 94 18.06 -18.89 17.36
CA SER A 94 18.63 -20.03 18.08
C SER A 94 18.53 -21.35 17.32
N SER A 95 17.48 -21.52 16.51
CA SER A 95 17.31 -22.67 15.61
C SER A 95 18.02 -22.53 14.26
N SER A 96 18.82 -21.47 14.05
CA SER A 96 19.52 -21.18 12.80
C SER A 96 18.59 -21.16 11.57
N ARG A 97 17.34 -20.73 11.76
CA ARG A 97 16.35 -20.53 10.70
C ARG A 97 16.46 -19.12 10.12
N GLY A 98 16.15 -18.98 8.83
CA GLY A 98 16.15 -17.70 8.15
C GLY A 98 14.88 -16.87 8.39
N CYS A 99 14.91 -15.63 7.93
CA CYS A 99 13.76 -14.72 7.94
C CYS A 99 12.53 -15.35 7.23
N PRO A 100 11.33 -15.30 7.83
CA PRO A 100 10.10 -15.80 7.20
C PRO A 100 9.73 -15.15 5.86
N ILE A 101 10.23 -13.94 5.60
CA ILE A 101 9.93 -13.19 4.37
C ILE A 101 10.95 -13.49 3.26
N CYS A 102 12.24 -13.35 3.56
CA CYS A 102 13.30 -13.38 2.54
C CYS A 102 14.33 -14.50 2.72
N GLN A 103 14.13 -15.36 3.71
CA GLN A 103 14.98 -16.52 4.02
C GLN A 103 16.44 -16.20 4.39
N SER A 104 16.83 -14.92 4.45
CA SER A 104 18.17 -14.50 4.87
C SER A 104 18.49 -14.98 6.30
N PRO A 105 19.75 -15.35 6.59
CA PRO A 105 20.16 -15.75 7.93
C PRO A 105 19.92 -14.62 8.94
N ILE A 106 19.51 -15.00 10.16
CA ILE A 106 19.25 -14.06 11.24
C ILE A 106 20.51 -13.98 12.11
N GLU A 107 21.31 -12.94 11.89
CA GLU A 107 22.52 -12.69 12.70
C GLU A 107 22.18 -12.15 14.09
N ASP A 108 21.19 -11.27 14.18
CA ASP A 108 20.71 -10.73 15.44
C ASP A 108 19.24 -10.28 15.38
N VAL A 109 18.64 -10.10 16.55
CA VAL A 109 17.25 -9.66 16.72
C VAL A 109 17.24 -8.38 17.55
N VAL A 110 16.65 -7.32 16.99
CA VAL A 110 16.55 -6.01 17.65
C VAL A 110 15.11 -5.76 18.05
N LEU A 111 14.86 -5.44 19.32
CA LEU A 111 13.55 -4.99 19.78
C LEU A 111 13.24 -3.62 19.18
N ALA A 112 12.18 -3.55 18.38
CA ALA A 112 11.67 -2.33 17.80
C ALA A 112 10.58 -1.76 18.71
N ARG A 113 10.90 -0.70 19.45
CA ARG A 113 9.89 0.12 20.12
C ARG A 113 9.44 1.23 19.16
N PRO A 114 8.25 1.15 18.55
CA PRO A 114 7.70 2.31 17.86
C PRO A 114 7.43 3.38 18.92
N ASN A 115 8.17 4.49 18.85
CA ASN A 115 7.94 5.65 19.70
C ASN A 115 6.48 6.12 19.50
N PHE A 116 5.73 6.26 20.59
CA PHE A 116 4.37 6.80 20.62
C PHE A 116 4.37 8.30 20.35
#